data_AF-A0A914CNX2-F1
#
_entry.id   AF-A0A914CNX2-F1
#
_cell.length_a   1.000
_cell.length_b   1.000
_cell.length_c   1.000
_cell.angle_alpha   90.00
_cell.angle_beta   90.00
_cell.angle_gamma   90.00
#
_symmetry.space_group_name_H-M   'P 1'
#
loop_
_entity.id
_entity.type
_entity.pdbx_description
1 polymer ?
#
loop_
_entity_poly.entity_id
_entity_poly.type
_entity_poly.pdbx_seq_one_letter_code
_entity_poly.pdbx_strand_id
1 'polypeptide(L)'
;MGEQITPNPINDDTIFVYNAYLMKSTTEAKPNGEFLIRIPAFASCHHIQQGSNFDILTLKNSNGKYYNGTIWPMDTDCGLSWSPGCTVGPWIIDINIPEEDVESIGYNLILIYKNRKIKIPKIHKTPPRNPGLSICVAPMYWFSDFVQLIEFIEIWQILGASKIYFYYQSVTREVYEVFREYEERMKLKFDPLKF
;
A
#
# COMPACT_ATOMS: atom_id res chain seq x y z
N MET A 1 -25.59 -2.05 -26.46
CA MET A 1 -24.97 -3.33 -26.05
C MET A 1 -23.55 -3.00 -25.61
N GLY A 2 -23.34 -2.84 -24.31
CA GLY A 2 -22.00 -2.65 -23.76
C GLY A 2 -21.36 -4.02 -23.56
N GLU A 3 -20.17 -4.22 -24.10
CA GLU A 3 -19.34 -5.39 -23.79
C GLU A 3 -19.13 -5.45 -22.28
N GLN A 4 -19.72 -6.46 -21.63
CA GLN A 4 -19.30 -6.84 -20.29
C GLN A 4 -17.88 -7.39 -20.43
N ILE A 5 -16.91 -6.62 -19.95
CA ILE A 5 -15.54 -7.09 -19.73
C ILE A 5 -15.65 -8.18 -18.67
N THR A 6 -15.70 -9.45 -19.10
CA THR A 6 -15.65 -10.58 -18.19
C THR A 6 -14.31 -10.54 -17.46
N PRO A 7 -14.27 -10.50 -16.12
CA PRO A 7 -13.01 -10.55 -15.40
C PRO A 7 -12.28 -11.83 -15.77
N ASN A 8 -11.00 -11.71 -16.15
CA ASN A 8 -10.16 -12.86 -16.44
C ASN A 8 -10.24 -13.86 -15.27
N PRO A 9 -10.36 -15.17 -15.53
CA PRO A 9 -10.45 -16.17 -14.46
C PRO A 9 -9.19 -16.09 -13.58
N ILE A 10 -9.42 -15.94 -12.28
CA ILE A 10 -8.36 -15.95 -11.26
C ILE A 10 -7.74 -17.35 -11.24
N ASN A 11 -6.45 -17.43 -11.53
CA ASN A 11 -5.65 -18.65 -11.51
C ASN A 11 -4.43 -18.49 -10.57
N ASP A 12 -3.64 -19.55 -10.39
CA ASP A 12 -2.49 -19.55 -9.48
C ASP A 12 -1.35 -18.58 -9.85
N ASP A 13 -1.39 -18.04 -11.07
CA ASP A 13 -0.45 -17.04 -11.57
C ASP A 13 -1.05 -15.62 -11.56
N THR A 14 -2.21 -15.45 -10.92
CA THR A 14 -2.88 -14.17 -10.83
C THR A 14 -2.24 -13.30 -9.78
N ILE A 15 -1.76 -12.15 -10.24
CA ILE A 15 -1.23 -11.09 -9.42
C ILE A 15 -1.71 -9.74 -9.97
N PHE A 16 -2.25 -8.91 -9.09
CA PHE A 16 -2.69 -7.56 -9.36
C PHE A 16 -1.71 -6.60 -8.71
N VAL A 17 -1.19 -5.68 -9.51
CA VAL A 17 -0.26 -4.63 -9.06
C VAL A 17 -0.84 -3.28 -9.44
N TYR A 18 -0.90 -2.37 -8.48
CA TYR A 18 -1.46 -1.03 -8.70
C TYR A 18 -0.39 0.04 -8.73
N ASN A 19 0.44 0.12 -7.69
CA ASN A 19 1.47 1.15 -7.55
C ASN A 19 2.76 0.54 -7.02
N ALA A 20 3.88 1.19 -7.34
CA ALA A 20 5.18 0.90 -6.74
C ALA A 20 5.67 2.12 -5.95
N TYR A 21 6.42 1.88 -4.89
CA TYR A 21 6.93 2.92 -4.00
C TYR A 21 8.43 2.76 -3.83
N LEU A 22 9.19 3.77 -4.26
CA LEU A 22 10.61 3.85 -3.99
C LEU A 22 10.83 4.47 -2.62
N MET A 23 11.57 3.79 -1.75
CA MET A 23 11.88 4.23 -0.39
C MET A 23 13.35 3.98 -0.06
N LYS A 24 13.91 4.79 0.85
CA LYS A 24 15.22 4.51 1.45
C LYS A 24 15.04 3.42 2.51
N SER A 25 15.85 2.36 2.45
CA SER A 25 15.83 1.27 3.42
C SER A 25 16.25 1.80 4.80
N THR A 26 15.34 1.80 5.76
CA THR A 26 15.60 2.25 7.14
C THR A 26 16.00 1.11 8.07
N THR A 27 16.01 -0.13 7.58
CA THR A 27 16.44 -1.27 8.38
C THR A 27 17.96 -1.36 8.37
N GLU A 28 18.56 -1.25 9.56
CA GLU A 28 19.92 -1.69 9.89
C GLU A 28 20.17 -3.19 9.54
N ALA A 29 19.15 -3.91 9.08
CA ALA A 29 19.15 -5.35 8.82
C ALA A 29 19.41 -5.78 7.35
N LYS A 30 19.85 -4.89 6.44
CA LYS A 30 20.25 -5.31 5.08
C LYS A 30 21.58 -4.68 4.64
N PRO A 31 22.64 -5.49 4.40
CA PRO A 31 23.99 -4.98 4.17
C PRO A 31 24.25 -4.38 2.77
N ASN A 32 23.41 -4.62 1.76
CA ASN A 32 23.78 -4.38 0.35
C ASN A 32 22.76 -3.58 -0.50
N GLY A 33 21.87 -2.78 0.10
CA GLY A 33 20.94 -1.95 -0.67
C GLY A 33 20.34 -0.81 0.14
N GLU A 34 20.69 0.43 -0.21
CA GLU A 34 20.17 1.63 0.45
C GLU A 34 18.73 1.96 0.05
N PHE A 35 18.26 1.46 -1.10
CA PHE A 35 16.94 1.75 -1.64
C PHE A 35 16.14 0.50 -1.93
N LEU A 36 14.83 0.63 -1.75
CA LEU A 36 13.86 -0.45 -1.86
C LEU A 36 12.69 0.03 -2.72
N ILE A 37 12.31 -0.75 -3.72
CA ILE A 37 11.02 -0.62 -4.37
C ILE A 37 10.06 -1.60 -3.71
N ARG A 38 9.03 -1.06 -3.07
CA ARG A 38 7.93 -1.81 -2.47
C ARG A 38 6.70 -1.74 -3.34
N ILE A 39 6.11 -2.88 -3.64
CA ILE A 39 4.94 -3.01 -4.51
C ILE A 39 3.88 -3.81 -3.75
N PRO A 40 2.83 -3.15 -3.24
CA PRO A 40 1.64 -3.83 -2.76
C PRO A 40 0.95 -4.55 -3.92
N ALA A 41 0.61 -5.82 -3.71
CA ALA A 41 -0.02 -6.65 -4.71
C ALA A 41 -1.13 -7.51 -4.10
N PHE A 42 -2.07 -7.94 -4.93
CA PHE A 42 -3.02 -9.00 -4.58
C PHE A 42 -2.72 -10.22 -5.43
N ALA A 43 -2.45 -11.37 -4.81
CA ALA A 43 -2.09 -12.59 -5.54
C ALA A 43 -2.82 -13.81 -4.99
N SER A 44 -2.94 -14.85 -5.82
CA SER A 44 -3.60 -16.12 -5.46
C SER A 44 -3.00 -16.73 -4.19
N CYS A 45 -3.87 -17.31 -3.36
CA CYS A 45 -3.52 -17.89 -2.07
C CYS A 45 -2.73 -19.20 -2.12
N HIS A 46 -2.46 -19.75 -3.31
CA HIS A 46 -1.77 -21.02 -3.44
C HIS A 46 -0.28 -20.98 -3.01
N HIS A 47 0.25 -19.80 -2.68
CA HIS A 47 1.65 -19.55 -2.27
C HIS A 47 2.00 -19.86 -0.81
N ILE A 48 1.05 -20.29 0.03
CA ILE A 48 1.31 -20.54 1.47
C ILE A 48 1.93 -21.92 1.78
N GLN A 49 2.23 -22.75 0.78
CA GLN A 49 2.95 -23.99 1.06
C GLN A 49 4.47 -23.79 1.04
N GLN A 50 4.99 -23.45 2.23
CA GLN A 50 6.28 -23.86 2.79
C GLN A 50 7.55 -23.57 1.95
N GLY A 51 8.33 -22.60 2.41
CA GLY A 51 9.80 -22.70 2.49
C GLY A 51 10.60 -23.00 1.21
N SER A 52 9.99 -22.99 0.04
CA SER A 52 10.61 -23.39 -1.21
C SER A 52 10.54 -22.21 -2.18
N ASN A 53 11.71 -21.60 -2.39
CA ASN A 53 11.99 -20.55 -3.38
C ASN A 53 10.83 -19.57 -3.57
N PHE A 54 10.80 -18.49 -2.78
CA PHE A 54 10.03 -17.29 -3.14
C PHE A 54 10.27 -17.02 -4.63
N ASP A 55 9.23 -17.16 -5.45
CA ASP A 55 9.33 -17.02 -6.90
C ASP A 55 10.19 -15.80 -7.21
N ILE A 56 11.28 -16.00 -7.94
CA ILE A 56 12.23 -14.93 -8.24
C ILE A 56 11.48 -13.90 -9.07
N LEU A 57 11.09 -12.80 -8.44
CA LEU A 57 10.46 -11.68 -9.10
C LEU A 57 11.54 -10.85 -9.72
N THR A 58 11.49 -10.69 -11.04
CA THR A 58 12.50 -9.89 -11.73
C THR A 58 11.89 -8.58 -12.17
N LEU A 59 12.44 -7.48 -11.67
CA LEU A 59 12.12 -6.15 -12.15
C LEU A 59 13.04 -5.81 -13.32
N LYS A 60 12.47 -5.54 -14.48
CA LYS A 60 13.21 -5.02 -15.63
C LYS A 60 13.03 -3.51 -15.73
N ASN A 61 14.13 -2.77 -15.69
CA ASN A 61 14.17 -1.33 -15.96
C ASN A 61 14.21 -1.07 -17.49
N SER A 62 13.95 0.18 -17.91
CA SER A 62 14.07 0.67 -19.29
C SER A 62 15.45 0.39 -19.91
N ASN A 63 16.50 0.34 -19.08
CA ASN A 63 17.87 0.08 -19.50
C ASN A 63 18.18 -1.42 -19.65
N GLY A 64 17.20 -2.30 -19.40
CA GLY A 64 17.36 -3.74 -19.51
C GLY A 64 18.01 -4.43 -18.31
N LYS A 65 18.38 -3.69 -17.25
CA LYS A 65 18.88 -4.24 -15.99
C LYS A 65 17.76 -4.95 -15.24
N TYR A 66 18.12 -6.06 -14.58
CA TYR A 66 17.22 -6.95 -13.86
C TYR A 66 17.51 -6.89 -12.36
N TYR A 67 16.47 -6.80 -11.54
CA TYR A 67 16.58 -6.83 -10.08
C TYR A 67 15.73 -7.94 -9.51
N ASN A 68 16.31 -8.71 -8.60
CA ASN A 68 15.59 -9.76 -7.91
C ASN A 68 14.81 -9.17 -6.73
N GLY A 69 13.55 -9.54 -6.63
CA GLY A 69 12.65 -9.20 -5.54
C GLY A 69 12.18 -10.42 -4.78
N THR A 70 11.69 -10.17 -3.59
CA THR A 70 11.08 -11.14 -2.68
C THR A 70 9.62 -10.78 -2.48
N ILE A 71 8.74 -11.78 -2.49
CA ILE A 71 7.32 -11.62 -2.17
C ILE A 71 7.05 -12.22 -0.80
N TRP A 72 6.26 -11.55 0.02
CA TRP A 72 5.79 -12.08 1.29
C TRP A 72 4.36 -11.66 1.56
N PRO A 73 3.59 -12.46 2.30
CA PRO A 73 2.22 -12.13 2.60
C PRO A 73 2.18 -10.97 3.61
N MET A 74 1.18 -10.11 3.51
CA MET A 74 0.96 -9.05 4.52
C MET A 74 0.38 -9.61 5.83
N ASP A 75 -0.22 -10.79 5.75
CA ASP A 75 -0.87 -11.48 6.86
C ASP A 75 -0.31 -12.91 6.97
N THR A 76 -0.45 -13.56 8.12
CA THR A 76 0.06 -14.92 8.32
C THR A 76 -0.73 -15.95 7.53
N ASP A 77 -2.00 -15.66 7.23
CA ASP A 77 -2.92 -16.53 6.53
C ASP A 77 -3.37 -15.92 5.19
N CYS A 78 -3.57 -16.78 4.18
CA CYS A 78 -4.17 -16.36 2.92
C CYS A 78 -5.62 -16.79 2.89
N GLY A 79 -6.48 -15.83 2.53
CA GLY A 79 -7.89 -15.87 2.88
C GLY A 79 -8.05 -15.18 4.22
N LEU A 80 -8.65 -13.99 4.20
CA LEU A 80 -8.98 -13.30 5.44
C LEU A 80 -9.94 -14.20 6.23
N SER A 81 -9.72 -14.39 7.52
CA SER A 81 -10.55 -15.29 8.36
C SER A 81 -12.05 -14.98 8.27
N TRP A 82 -12.38 -13.71 8.03
CA TRP A 82 -13.74 -13.21 7.83
C TRP A 82 -14.29 -13.37 6.40
N SER A 83 -13.46 -13.78 5.43
CA SER A 83 -13.81 -14.00 4.01
C SER A 83 -13.19 -15.28 3.45
N PRO A 84 -13.66 -16.47 3.89
CA PRO A 84 -13.09 -17.77 3.52
C PRO A 84 -13.24 -18.11 2.02
N GLY A 85 -14.13 -17.44 1.28
CA GLY A 85 -14.28 -17.60 -0.16
C GLY A 85 -13.25 -16.81 -0.99
N CYS A 86 -12.39 -16.01 -0.37
CA CYS A 86 -11.43 -15.18 -1.08
C CYS A 86 -10.19 -16.00 -1.47
N THR A 87 -10.03 -16.25 -2.76
CA THR A 87 -8.89 -17.01 -3.32
C THR A 87 -7.65 -16.15 -3.57
N VAL A 88 -7.74 -14.84 -3.29
CA VAL A 88 -6.64 -13.87 -3.41
C VAL A 88 -6.36 -13.21 -2.07
N GLY A 89 -5.08 -12.99 -1.76
CA GLY A 89 -4.65 -12.31 -0.53
C GLY A 89 -3.79 -11.08 -0.81
N PRO A 90 -3.56 -10.23 0.19
CA PRO A 90 -2.63 -9.12 0.11
C PRO A 90 -1.17 -9.60 0.29
N TRP A 91 -0.30 -9.14 -0.60
CA TRP A 91 1.13 -9.45 -0.62
C TRP A 91 1.96 -8.18 -0.78
N ILE A 92 3.18 -8.22 -0.29
CA ILE A 92 4.19 -7.19 -0.52
C ILE A 92 5.30 -7.81 -1.35
N ILE A 93 5.68 -7.12 -2.42
CA ILE A 93 6.89 -7.41 -3.19
C ILE A 93 7.91 -6.32 -2.88
N ASP A 94 9.10 -6.75 -2.51
CA ASP A 94 10.22 -5.89 -2.18
C ASP A 94 11.41 -6.20 -3.08
N ILE A 95 11.90 -5.18 -3.78
CA ILE A 95 13.01 -5.27 -4.72
C ILE A 95 14.11 -4.32 -4.25
N ASN A 96 15.27 -4.87 -3.90
CA ASN A 96 16.41 -4.05 -3.48
C ASN A 96 17.07 -3.42 -4.71
N ILE A 97 17.33 -2.13 -4.62
CA ILE A 97 17.91 -1.32 -5.70
C ILE A 97 19.22 -0.69 -5.21
N PRO A 98 20.34 -0.86 -5.95
CA PRO A 98 21.57 -0.11 -5.71
C PRO A 98 21.36 1.40 -5.89
N GLU A 99 21.99 2.23 -5.06
CA GLU A 99 21.87 3.69 -5.12
C GLU A 99 22.20 4.26 -6.51
N GLU A 100 23.25 3.73 -7.15
CA GLU A 100 23.67 4.07 -8.52
C GLU A 100 22.56 3.95 -9.56
N ASP A 101 21.58 3.08 -9.34
CA ASP A 101 20.52 2.80 -10.30
C ASP A 101 19.26 3.61 -10.05
N VAL A 102 19.13 4.26 -8.89
CA VAL A 102 17.89 4.93 -8.43
C VAL A 102 17.44 6.01 -9.40
N GLU A 103 18.37 6.80 -9.91
CA GLU A 103 18.06 7.87 -10.87
C GLU A 103 17.75 7.32 -12.26
N SER A 104 18.32 6.16 -12.59
CA SER A 104 18.14 5.49 -13.88
C SER A 104 16.87 4.65 -13.95
N ILE A 105 16.22 4.41 -12.81
CA ILE A 105 14.94 3.69 -12.73
C ILE A 105 13.87 4.55 -13.39
N GLY A 106 13.64 4.25 -14.67
CA GLY A 106 12.66 4.91 -15.49
C GLY A 106 11.24 4.56 -15.06
N TYR A 107 10.28 5.28 -15.63
CA TYR A 107 8.85 5.12 -15.33
C TYR A 107 8.23 3.83 -15.91
N ASN A 108 8.95 3.12 -16.78
CA ASN A 108 8.48 1.90 -17.44
C ASN A 108 9.15 0.67 -16.82
N LEU A 109 8.64 0.27 -15.65
CA LEU A 109 9.08 -0.97 -15.02
C LEU A 109 8.18 -2.13 -15.44
N ILE A 110 8.81 -3.26 -15.73
CA ILE A 110 8.10 -4.52 -16.00
C ILE A 110 8.45 -5.48 -14.87
N LEU A 111 7.41 -5.86 -14.12
CA LEU A 111 7.49 -6.95 -13.17
C LEU A 111 7.31 -8.27 -13.94
N ILE A 112 8.30 -9.14 -13.83
CA ILE A 112 8.24 -10.49 -14.38
C ILE A 112 7.91 -11.43 -13.22
N TYR A 113 6.77 -12.08 -13.32
CA TYR A 113 6.28 -13.05 -12.33
C TYR A 113 5.88 -14.32 -13.06
N LYS A 114 6.61 -15.41 -12.81
CA LYS A 114 6.52 -16.67 -13.57
C LYS A 114 6.61 -16.37 -15.08
N ASN A 115 5.55 -16.66 -15.85
CA ASN A 115 5.49 -16.40 -17.30
C ASN A 115 4.75 -15.10 -17.66
N ARG A 116 4.39 -14.26 -16.69
CA ARG A 116 3.66 -13.02 -16.91
C ARG A 116 4.58 -11.80 -16.81
N LYS A 117 4.30 -10.82 -17.67
CA LYS A 117 4.92 -9.50 -17.66
C LYS A 117 3.86 -8.47 -17.30
N ILE A 118 4.03 -7.84 -16.16
CA ILE A 118 3.10 -6.85 -15.63
C ILE A 118 3.79 -5.49 -15.71
N LYS A 119 3.17 -4.56 -16.44
CA LYS A 119 3.65 -3.19 -16.49
C LYS A 119 3.26 -2.49 -15.19
N ILE A 120 4.23 -1.97 -14.46
CA ILE A 120 3.97 -1.13 -13.30
C ILE A 120 3.62 0.26 -13.82
N PRO A 121 2.41 0.77 -13.52
CA PRO A 121 1.94 2.01 -14.13
C PRO A 121 2.61 3.25 -13.55
N LYS A 122 2.98 3.23 -12.25
CA LYS A 122 3.59 4.38 -11.58
C LYS A 122 4.48 3.98 -10.41
N ILE A 123 5.64 4.63 -10.33
CA ILE A 123 6.50 4.62 -9.16
C ILE A 123 6.32 5.94 -8.43
N HIS A 124 5.97 5.86 -7.16
CA HIS A 124 5.93 6.99 -6.26
C HIS A 124 7.23 7.06 -5.48
N LYS A 125 7.92 8.20 -5.56
CA LYS A 125 9.00 8.49 -4.62
C LYS A 125 8.36 8.78 -3.28
N THR A 126 8.67 7.97 -2.27
CA THR A 126 8.15 8.21 -0.92
C THR A 126 8.76 9.52 -0.42
N PRO A 127 7.97 10.50 0.02
CA PRO A 127 8.53 11.74 0.55
C PRO A 127 9.42 11.42 1.76
N PRO A 128 10.45 12.23 2.02
CA PRO A 128 11.26 12.07 3.22
C PRO A 128 10.36 12.04 4.45
N ARG A 129 10.69 11.16 5.40
CA ARG A 129 9.92 11.00 6.63
C ARG A 129 9.87 12.35 7.35
N ASN A 130 8.67 12.93 7.45
CA ASN A 130 8.50 14.12 8.28
C ASN A 130 8.75 13.71 9.74
N PRO A 131 9.56 14.47 10.50
CA PRO A 131 9.89 14.13 11.88
C PRO A 131 8.72 14.29 12.86
N GLY A 132 7.58 14.80 12.41
CA GLY A 132 6.39 15.00 13.24
C GLY A 132 5.58 13.73 13.48
N LEU A 133 4.96 13.62 14.66
CA LEU A 133 4.02 12.56 14.99
C LEU A 133 2.82 12.63 14.03
N SER A 134 2.55 11.54 13.33
CA SER A 134 1.40 11.41 12.44
C SER A 134 0.50 10.28 12.94
N ILE A 135 -0.79 10.55 13.06
CA ILE A 135 -1.79 9.60 13.57
C ILE A 135 -2.68 9.13 12.43
N CYS A 136 -2.81 7.83 12.26
CA CYS A 136 -3.74 7.21 11.32
C CYS A 136 -4.90 6.61 12.11
N VAL A 137 -6.12 7.10 11.87
CA VAL A 137 -7.32 6.60 12.53
C VAL A 137 -7.90 5.47 11.71
N ALA A 138 -8.34 4.39 12.38
CA ALA A 138 -9.01 3.28 11.71
C ALA A 138 -10.26 3.79 10.94
N PRO A 139 -10.64 3.13 9.82
CA PRO A 139 -11.85 3.46 9.08
C PRO A 139 -13.09 3.60 9.97
N MET A 140 -13.76 4.75 9.87
CA MET A 140 -14.98 5.05 10.59
C MET A 140 -16.21 4.68 9.75
N TYR A 141 -17.05 3.83 10.33
CA TYR A 141 -18.28 3.34 9.73
C TYR A 141 -19.47 3.79 10.57
N TRP A 142 -20.40 4.53 9.96
CA TRP A 142 -21.65 4.96 10.58
C TRP A 142 -21.42 5.75 11.87
N PHE A 143 -20.35 6.54 11.88
CA PHE A 143 -19.89 7.23 13.09
C PHE A 143 -20.68 8.51 13.31
N SER A 144 -21.17 8.71 14.55
CA SER A 144 -22.10 9.78 14.91
C SER A 144 -21.66 10.63 16.12
N ASP A 145 -20.66 10.19 16.87
CA ASP A 145 -20.26 10.87 18.11
C ASP A 145 -19.24 11.98 17.83
N PHE A 146 -19.76 13.17 17.50
CA PHE A 146 -18.92 14.33 17.22
C PHE A 146 -18.17 14.83 18.47
N VAL A 147 -18.65 14.57 19.69
CA VAL A 147 -17.97 15.00 20.92
C VAL A 147 -16.72 14.17 21.15
N GLN A 148 -16.83 12.84 21.01
CA GLN A 148 -15.69 11.93 21.10
C GLN A 148 -14.64 12.24 20.02
N LEU A 149 -15.08 12.60 18.82
CA LEU A 149 -14.17 13.00 17.74
C LEU A 149 -13.39 14.28 18.10
N ILE A 150 -14.06 15.30 18.62
CA ILE A 150 -13.42 16.54 19.05
C ILE A 150 -12.38 16.22 20.14
N GLU A 151 -12.78 15.47 21.17
CA GLU A 151 -11.87 15.09 22.25
C GLU A 151 -10.64 14.34 21.73
N PHE A 152 -10.84 13.37 20.84
CA PHE A 152 -9.75 12.64 20.21
C PHE A 152 -8.77 13.57 19.49
N ILE A 153 -9.29 14.51 18.68
CA ILE A 153 -8.44 15.42 17.94
C ILE A 153 -7.63 16.33 18.88
N GLU A 154 -8.30 16.95 19.86
CA GLU A 154 -7.67 17.88 20.81
C GLU A 154 -6.58 17.18 21.64
N ILE A 155 -6.84 15.95 22.12
CA ILE A 155 -5.84 15.18 22.87
C ILE A 155 -4.60 14.91 22.01
N TRP A 156 -4.77 14.42 20.78
CA TRP A 156 -3.61 14.13 19.93
C TRP A 156 -2.81 15.38 19.56
N GLN A 157 -3.46 16.53 19.47
CA GLN A 157 -2.77 17.79 19.27
C GLN A 157 -1.93 18.20 20.47
N ILE A 158 -2.47 18.08 21.69
CA ILE A 158 -1.72 18.33 22.92
C ILE A 158 -0.51 17.40 23.01
N LEU A 159 -0.64 16.16 22.54
CA LEU A 159 0.44 15.18 22.46
C LEU A 159 1.45 15.43 21.32
N GLY A 160 1.28 16.51 20.55
CA GLY A 160 2.23 16.92 19.50
C GLY A 160 2.00 16.25 18.14
N ALA A 161 0.79 15.73 17.87
CA ALA A 161 0.45 15.24 16.53
C ALA A 161 0.51 16.38 15.51
N SER A 162 1.40 16.22 14.53
CA SER A 162 1.57 17.15 13.41
C SER A 162 0.53 16.94 12.30
N LYS A 163 0.00 15.72 12.18
CA LYS A 163 -1.01 15.33 11.19
C LYS A 163 -1.88 14.22 11.74
N ILE A 164 -3.18 14.30 11.47
CA ILE A 164 -4.14 13.22 11.76
C ILE A 164 -4.85 12.90 10.46
N TYR A 165 -4.87 11.62 10.09
CA TYR A 165 -5.52 11.09 8.90
C TYR A 165 -6.75 10.30 9.32
N PHE A 166 -7.91 10.76 8.88
CA PHE A 166 -9.18 10.09 9.08
C PHE A 166 -9.67 9.49 7.77
N TYR A 167 -10.17 8.26 7.85
CA TYR A 167 -10.82 7.57 6.75
C TYR A 167 -12.25 7.28 7.17
N TYR A 168 -13.25 7.68 6.38
CA TYR A 168 -14.65 7.44 6.71
C TYR A 168 -15.44 6.91 5.52
N GLN A 169 -16.35 5.97 5.77
CA GLN A 169 -17.32 5.53 4.75
C GLN A 169 -18.61 6.33 4.85
N SER A 170 -19.16 6.45 6.06
CA SER A 170 -20.37 7.20 6.34
C SER A 170 -20.32 7.78 7.75
N VAL A 171 -20.73 9.03 7.87
CA VAL A 171 -20.77 9.79 9.13
C VAL A 171 -22.03 10.63 9.17
N THR A 172 -22.46 11.04 10.35
CA THR A 172 -23.56 11.99 10.46
C THR A 172 -23.14 13.38 10.00
N ARG A 173 -24.14 14.25 9.77
CA ARG A 173 -23.89 15.62 9.31
C ARG A 173 -23.05 16.41 10.33
N GLU A 174 -23.32 16.23 11.62
CA GLU A 174 -22.61 16.92 12.70
C GLU A 174 -21.13 16.54 12.71
N VAL A 175 -20.83 15.24 12.57
CA VAL A 175 -19.45 14.74 12.44
C VAL A 175 -18.77 15.32 11.20
N TYR A 176 -19.46 15.37 10.06
CA TYR A 176 -18.94 15.96 8.83
C TYR A 176 -18.64 17.46 8.98
N GLU A 177 -19.49 18.19 9.70
CA GLU A 177 -19.27 19.62 10.00
C GLU A 177 -18.03 19.82 10.88
N VAL A 178 -17.78 18.93 11.86
CA VAL A 178 -16.53 18.92 12.64
C VAL A 178 -15.32 18.65 11.74
N PHE A 179 -15.38 17.67 10.84
CA PHE A 179 -14.26 17.41 9.92
C PHE A 179 -13.89 18.65 9.12
N ARG A 180 -14.87 19.35 8.56
CA ARG A 180 -14.65 20.56 7.76
C ARG A 180 -13.97 21.67 8.57
N GLU A 181 -14.47 21.94 9.78
CA GLU A 181 -13.89 22.97 10.66
C GLU A 181 -12.42 22.67 10.98
N TYR A 182 -12.12 21.40 11.30
CA TYR A 182 -10.78 20.98 11.70
C TYR A 182 -9.80 20.84 10.52
N GLU A 183 -10.30 20.53 9.32
CA GLU A 183 -9.52 20.52 8.08
C GLU A 183 -8.99 21.93 7.76
N GLU A 184 -9.88 22.92 7.81
CA GLU A 184 -9.56 24.32 7.55
C GLU A 184 -8.59 24.89 8.60
N ARG A 185 -8.85 24.62 9.88
CA ARG A 185 -8.06 25.20 10.97
C ARG A 185 -6.69 24.53 11.14
N MET A 186 -6.59 23.21 10.96
CA MET A 186 -5.46 22.43 11.52
C MET A 186 -4.77 21.50 10.53
N LYS A 187 -5.04 21.65 9.22
CA LYS A 187 -4.43 20.84 8.15
C LYS A 187 -4.59 19.34 8.38
N LEU A 188 -5.67 18.94 9.06
CA LEU A 188 -6.07 17.55 9.17
C LEU A 188 -6.58 17.07 7.82
N LYS A 189 -6.46 15.76 7.54
CA LYS A 189 -6.91 15.20 6.27
C LYS A 189 -8.01 14.18 6.52
N PHE A 190 -9.17 14.43 5.92
CA PHE A 190 -10.34 13.56 6.00
C PHE A 190 -10.63 13.00 4.61
N ASP A 191 -10.24 11.75 4.37
CA ASP A 191 -10.44 11.10 3.07
C ASP A 191 -11.67 10.18 3.11
N PRO A 192 -12.69 10.42 2.27
CA PRO A 192 -13.80 9.48 2.14
C PRO A 192 -13.30 8.19 1.49
N LEU A 193 -13.65 7.05 2.08
CA LEU A 193 -13.38 5.73 1.51
C LEU A 193 -14.32 5.49 0.33
N LYS A 194 -13.75 5.47 -0.88
CA LYS A 194 -14.45 5.10 -2.11
C LYS A 194 -14.27 3.60 -2.32
N PHE A 195 -15.36 2.86 -2.29
CA PHE A 195 -15.43 1.44 -2.64
C PHE A 195 -16.06 1.27 -4.03
#